data_AF-L7VWB6-F1
#
_entry.id   AF-L7VWB6-F1
#
_cell.length_a   1.000
_cell.length_b   1.000
_cell.length_c   1.000
_cell.angle_alpha   90.00
_cell.angle_beta   90.00
_cell.angle_gamma   90.00
#
_symmetry.space_group_name_H-M   'P 1'
#
loop_
_entity.id
_entity.type
_entity.pdbx_description
1 polymer ?
#
loop_
_entity_poly.entity_id
_entity_poly.type
_entity_poly.pdbx_seq_one_letter_code
_entity_poly.pdbx_strand_id
1 'polypeptide(L)'
;MDFTDHEALCRRCGMSCHFAIPVNGLAVVIDALRCKFLSQIEGEPGRYHCSVYESRYSVAPWCHSAESALHAGFLAQDCPYARGHKGYRGKVRLSASLQRQVLPAIRSEIVRVGIPIGADPDRVRLFLSESGTDFAYTVSADGSRYLFAPLSESAENGKTASAQGDSLAASAQPRGKRSSSLNVLSSTDEGIEPAPKSALR
;
A
#
# COMPACT_ATOMS: atom_id res chain seq x y z
N MET A 1 -25.05 -9.97 10.68
CA MET A 1 -23.77 -10.44 11.24
C MET A 1 -23.04 -9.21 11.73
N ASP A 2 -22.58 -9.24 12.98
CA ASP A 2 -21.88 -8.12 13.59
C ASP A 2 -20.50 -7.94 12.92
N PHE A 3 -20.04 -6.70 12.73
CA PHE A 3 -18.71 -6.41 12.18
C PHE A 3 -17.60 -7.10 12.99
N THR A 4 -17.84 -7.34 14.28
CA THR A 4 -16.92 -8.02 15.20
C THR A 4 -16.71 -9.50 14.85
N ASP A 5 -17.72 -10.18 14.29
CA ASP A 5 -17.64 -11.61 13.95
C ASP A 5 -16.72 -11.86 12.75
N HIS A 6 -16.66 -10.92 11.80
CA HIS A 6 -15.85 -11.04 10.59
C HIS A 6 -14.34 -10.97 10.85
N GLU A 7 -13.92 -10.53 12.04
CA GLU A 7 -12.51 -10.33 12.38
C GLU A 7 -12.02 -11.10 13.62
N ALA A 8 -12.87 -11.94 14.21
CA ALA A 8 -12.58 -12.74 15.40
C ALA A 8 -11.36 -13.70 15.27
N LEU A 9 -11.06 -14.19 14.06
CA LEU A 9 -9.93 -15.09 13.79
C LEU A 9 -8.62 -14.35 13.45
N CYS A 10 -8.60 -13.02 13.50
CA CYS A 10 -7.43 -12.24 13.13
C CYS A 10 -6.29 -12.43 14.15
N ARG A 11 -5.18 -13.03 13.72
CA ARG A 11 -4.01 -13.28 14.59
C ARG A 11 -3.09 -12.07 14.78
N ARG A 12 -3.41 -10.92 14.18
CA ARG A 12 -2.56 -9.72 14.21
C ARG A 12 -1.10 -9.96 13.74
N CYS A 13 -0.91 -10.88 12.79
CA CYS A 13 0.41 -11.22 12.24
C CYS A 13 0.99 -10.15 11.28
N GLY A 14 0.21 -9.11 10.96
CA GLY A 14 0.59 -8.05 10.02
C GLY A 14 0.63 -8.46 8.54
N MET A 15 0.80 -9.74 8.19
CA MET A 15 0.98 -10.23 6.81
C MET A 15 -0.07 -9.71 5.82
N SER A 16 -1.36 -9.81 6.16
CA SER A 16 -2.44 -9.34 5.29
C SER A 16 -2.47 -7.81 5.16
N CYS A 17 -1.98 -7.09 6.17
CA CYS A 17 -1.95 -5.62 6.23
C CYS A 17 -0.68 -5.00 5.61
N HIS A 18 0.28 -5.82 5.18
CA HIS A 18 1.41 -5.34 4.37
C HIS A 18 1.01 -5.28 2.90
N PHE A 19 1.60 -4.34 2.18
CA PHE A 19 1.62 -4.39 0.72
C PHE A 19 2.62 -5.48 0.28
N ALA A 20 2.32 -6.09 -0.86
CA ALA A 20 3.14 -7.18 -1.40
C ALA A 20 3.69 -6.79 -2.77
N ILE A 21 4.89 -7.27 -3.07
CA ILE A 21 5.51 -7.14 -4.39
C ILE A 21 5.39 -8.48 -5.10
N PRO A 22 4.98 -8.51 -6.38
CA PRO A 22 5.02 -9.72 -7.18
C PRO A 22 6.48 -10.12 -7.45
N VAL A 23 6.87 -11.32 -7.01
CA VAL A 23 8.19 -11.92 -7.30
C VAL A 23 7.96 -13.33 -7.78
N ASN A 24 8.29 -13.63 -9.04
CA ASN A 24 8.10 -14.95 -9.66
C ASN A 24 6.70 -15.54 -9.44
N GLY A 25 5.66 -14.71 -9.57
CA GLY A 25 4.26 -15.11 -9.39
C GLY A 25 3.83 -15.32 -7.93
N LEU A 26 4.65 -14.93 -6.95
CA LEU A 26 4.31 -14.90 -5.52
C LEU A 26 4.09 -13.46 -5.05
N ALA A 27 3.06 -13.25 -4.23
CA ALA A 27 2.86 -11.99 -3.53
C ALA A 27 3.76 -11.95 -2.29
N VAL A 28 4.95 -11.34 -2.42
CA VAL A 28 5.98 -11.33 -1.37
C VAL A 28 5.82 -10.11 -0.48
N VAL A 29 5.80 -10.35 0.84
CA VAL A 29 5.76 -9.32 1.87
C VAL A 29 7.16 -9.07 2.42
N ILE A 30 7.53 -7.79 2.53
CA ILE A 30 8.72 -7.31 3.24
C ILE A 30 8.28 -6.30 4.31
N ASP A 31 8.99 -6.24 5.45
CA ASP A 31 8.60 -5.34 6.55
C ASP A 31 8.61 -3.86 6.15
N ALA A 32 9.49 -3.49 5.20
CA ALA A 32 9.57 -2.13 4.68
C ALA A 32 8.25 -1.65 4.03
N LEU A 33 7.42 -2.56 3.52
CA LEU A 33 6.16 -2.26 2.82
C LEU A 33 4.91 -2.43 3.70
N ARG A 34 5.03 -2.20 5.00
CA ARG A 34 3.86 -2.15 5.87
C ARG A 34 3.01 -0.89 5.62
N CYS A 35 1.73 -0.99 5.91
CA CYS A 35 0.84 0.17 5.99
C CYS A 35 1.39 1.19 7.01
N LYS A 36 1.26 2.49 6.71
CA LYS A 36 1.73 3.58 7.59
C LYS A 36 1.10 3.61 8.98
N PHE A 37 -0.05 2.96 9.16
CA PHE A 37 -0.71 2.81 10.46
C PHE A 37 -0.31 1.53 11.21
N LEU A 38 0.51 0.67 10.60
CA LEU A 38 0.89 -0.62 11.14
C LEU A 38 2.27 -0.52 11.82
N SER A 39 2.30 -0.82 13.11
CA SER A 39 3.53 -0.93 13.90
C SER A 39 3.66 -2.34 14.45
N GLN A 40 4.89 -2.76 14.73
CA GLN A 40 5.14 -3.99 15.46
C GLN A 40 4.88 -3.74 16.94
N ILE A 41 4.30 -4.71 17.64
CA ILE A 41 4.11 -4.64 19.09
C ILE A 41 5.47 -4.85 19.75
N GLU A 42 5.84 -3.93 20.65
CA GLU A 42 7.10 -4.01 21.39
C GLU A 42 7.17 -5.30 22.22
N GLY A 43 8.31 -6.00 22.15
CA GLY A 43 8.49 -7.29 22.83
C GLY A 43 7.79 -8.49 22.18
N GLU A 44 6.99 -8.30 21.12
CA GLU A 44 6.27 -9.39 20.44
C GLU A 44 6.66 -9.53 18.95
N PRO A 45 7.76 -10.25 18.64
CA PRO A 45 8.16 -10.54 17.28
C PRO A 45 7.04 -11.11 16.41
N GLY A 46 6.77 -10.47 15.26
CA GLY A 46 5.76 -10.93 14.31
C GLY A 46 4.31 -10.60 14.68
N ARG A 47 4.08 -9.88 15.79
CA ARG A 47 2.77 -9.30 16.11
C ARG A 47 2.74 -7.81 15.83
N TYR A 48 1.63 -7.35 15.28
CA TYR A 48 1.45 -5.99 14.81
C TYR A 48 0.19 -5.35 15.39
N HIS A 49 0.25 -4.04 15.58
CA HIS A 49 -0.86 -3.20 15.98
C HIS A 49 -1.15 -2.19 14.86
N CYS A 50 -2.44 -1.97 14.58
CA CYS A 50 -2.88 -0.93 13.67
C CYS A 50 -3.50 0.19 14.51
N SER A 51 -2.92 1.39 14.44
CA SER A 51 -3.35 2.54 15.27
C SER A 51 -4.75 3.05 14.93
N VAL A 52 -5.26 2.70 13.75
CA VAL A 52 -6.58 3.14 13.26
C VAL A 52 -7.53 1.97 13.05
N TYR A 53 -7.30 0.82 13.69
CA TYR A 53 -8.01 -0.42 13.38
C TYR A 53 -9.53 -0.23 13.38
N GLU A 54 -10.12 0.32 14.44
CA GLU A 54 -11.58 0.47 14.55
C GLU A 54 -12.19 1.42 13.51
N SER A 55 -11.43 2.42 13.04
CA SER A 55 -11.86 3.40 12.04
C SER A 55 -11.20 3.18 10.67
N ARG A 56 -10.61 2.00 10.44
CA ARG A 56 -9.71 1.77 9.31
C ARG A 56 -10.36 2.00 7.96
N TYR A 57 -11.65 1.70 7.80
CA TYR A 57 -12.33 1.91 6.51
C TYR A 57 -12.59 3.38 6.19
N SER A 58 -12.68 4.26 7.20
CA SER A 58 -12.81 5.70 6.97
C SER A 58 -11.44 6.39 6.83
N VAL A 59 -10.45 5.96 7.60
CA VAL A 59 -9.10 6.58 7.61
C VAL A 59 -8.17 6.02 6.52
N ALA A 60 -8.33 4.73 6.20
CA ALA A 60 -7.53 3.99 5.24
C ALA A 60 -8.47 3.30 4.23
N PRO A 61 -9.00 4.04 3.23
CA PRO A 61 -9.96 3.49 2.26
C PRO A 61 -9.41 2.35 1.39
N TRP A 62 -8.09 2.10 1.43
CA TRP A 62 -7.43 0.93 0.82
C TRP A 62 -7.49 -0.33 1.71
N CYS A 63 -8.07 -0.24 2.91
CA CYS A 63 -8.18 -1.37 3.83
C CYS A 63 -9.30 -2.31 3.38
N HIS A 64 -9.11 -3.61 3.63
CA HIS A 64 -10.06 -4.66 3.27
C HIS A 64 -10.62 -5.34 4.51
N SER A 65 -11.89 -5.75 4.46
CA SER A 65 -12.44 -6.78 5.36
C SER A 65 -11.76 -8.13 5.10
N ALA A 66 -11.85 -9.07 6.05
CA ALA A 66 -11.33 -10.41 5.86
C ALA A 66 -11.93 -11.10 4.62
N GLU A 67 -13.23 -10.93 4.39
CA GLU A 67 -13.95 -11.45 3.22
C GLU A 67 -13.47 -10.82 1.92
N SER A 68 -13.43 -9.48 1.82
CA SER A 68 -12.96 -8.81 0.59
C SER A 68 -11.48 -9.11 0.31
N ALA A 69 -10.65 -9.21 1.36
CA ALA A 69 -9.24 -9.58 1.24
C ALA A 69 -9.06 -11.03 0.77
N LEU A 70 -9.94 -11.95 1.17
CA LEU A 70 -9.94 -13.34 0.70
C LEU A 70 -10.21 -13.38 -0.81
N HIS A 71 -11.27 -12.71 -1.27
CA HIS A 71 -11.60 -12.65 -2.70
C HIS A 71 -10.49 -12.00 -3.54
N ALA A 72 -9.81 -11.00 -2.99
CA ALA A 72 -8.72 -10.30 -3.66
C ALA A 72 -7.35 -11.00 -3.58
N GLY A 73 -7.22 -12.12 -2.85
CA GLY A 73 -5.92 -12.78 -2.64
C GLY A 73 -4.96 -12.00 -1.74
N PHE A 74 -5.48 -11.10 -0.90
CA PHE A 74 -4.68 -10.20 -0.06
C PHE A 74 -4.39 -10.74 1.34
N LEU A 75 -4.99 -11.86 1.73
CA LEU A 75 -4.66 -12.52 2.98
C LEU A 75 -3.31 -13.24 2.91
N ALA A 76 -2.67 -13.41 4.06
CA ALA A 76 -1.56 -14.34 4.22
C ALA A 76 -1.90 -15.74 3.71
N GLN A 77 -0.91 -16.46 3.17
CA GLN A 77 -1.08 -17.82 2.68
C GLN A 77 -1.64 -18.79 3.73
N ASP A 78 -1.32 -18.57 5.01
CA ASP A 78 -1.72 -19.38 6.16
C ASP A 78 -2.81 -18.70 7.02
N CYS A 79 -3.52 -17.71 6.46
CA CYS A 79 -4.55 -16.96 7.17
C CYS A 79 -5.73 -17.87 7.55
N PRO A 80 -6.23 -17.82 8.81
CA PRO A 80 -7.38 -18.62 9.22
C PRO A 80 -8.64 -18.41 8.36
N TYR A 81 -8.86 -17.20 7.84
CA TYR A 81 -9.98 -16.89 6.94
C TYR A 81 -9.89 -17.56 5.57
N ALA A 82 -8.70 -18.00 5.16
CA ALA A 82 -8.50 -18.71 3.90
C ALA A 82 -8.61 -20.24 4.07
N ARG A 83 -8.83 -20.74 5.29
CA ARG A 83 -8.93 -22.18 5.54
C ARG A 83 -10.13 -22.76 4.80
N GLY A 84 -9.91 -23.86 4.06
CA GLY A 84 -10.95 -24.52 3.26
C GLY A 84 -11.09 -23.97 1.83
N HIS A 85 -10.45 -22.85 1.50
CA HIS A 85 -10.45 -22.32 0.12
C HIS A 85 -9.39 -23.06 -0.72
N LYS A 86 -9.85 -24.08 -1.46
CA LYS A 86 -8.98 -24.89 -2.31
C LYS A 86 -8.27 -24.01 -3.35
N GLY A 87 -6.95 -24.10 -3.40
CA GLY A 87 -6.12 -23.36 -4.35
C GLY A 87 -5.85 -21.90 -3.98
N TYR A 88 -6.24 -21.46 -2.78
CA TYR A 88 -5.95 -20.10 -2.34
C TYR A 88 -4.44 -19.81 -2.33
N ARG A 89 -4.04 -18.76 -3.05
CA ARG A 89 -2.66 -18.25 -3.12
C ARG A 89 -2.60 -16.88 -2.46
N GLY A 90 -2.09 -16.85 -1.24
CA GLY A 90 -1.98 -15.65 -0.45
C GLY A 90 -0.57 -15.05 -0.43
N LYS A 91 -0.43 -14.02 0.40
CA LYS A 91 0.86 -13.37 0.66
C LYS A 91 1.81 -14.27 1.44
N VAL A 92 3.09 -14.23 1.09
CA VAL A 92 4.14 -15.03 1.73
C VAL A 92 5.31 -14.15 2.20
N ARG A 93 6.01 -14.60 3.25
CA ARG A 93 7.36 -14.13 3.56
C ARG A 93 8.35 -15.15 3.04
N LEU A 94 9.38 -14.68 2.35
CA LEU A 94 10.47 -15.54 1.93
C LEU A 94 11.38 -15.84 3.13
N SER A 95 12.15 -16.93 3.05
CA SER A 95 13.24 -17.17 3.99
C SER A 95 14.28 -16.05 3.89
N ALA A 96 15.05 -15.80 4.94
CA ALA A 96 16.06 -14.74 4.94
C ALA A 96 17.08 -14.88 3.80
N SER A 97 17.46 -16.13 3.46
CA SER A 97 18.38 -16.41 2.34
C SER A 97 17.77 -16.02 1.00
N LEU A 98 16.55 -16.49 0.73
CA LEU A 98 15.87 -16.19 -0.53
C LEU A 98 15.50 -14.70 -0.63
N GLN A 99 15.10 -14.09 0.48
CA GLN A 99 14.84 -12.66 0.56
C GLN A 99 16.07 -11.87 0.13
N ARG A 100 17.25 -12.15 0.69
CA ARG A 100 18.52 -11.48 0.30
C ARG A 100 18.80 -11.57 -1.20
N GLN A 101 18.53 -12.73 -1.82
CA GLN A 101 18.73 -12.92 -3.26
C GLN A 101 17.80 -12.04 -4.10
N VAL A 102 16.57 -11.80 -3.65
CA VAL A 102 15.59 -11.02 -4.42
C VAL A 102 15.53 -9.53 -4.03
N LEU A 103 16.21 -9.12 -2.96
CA LEU A 103 16.22 -7.72 -2.52
C LEU A 103 16.62 -6.73 -3.63
N PRO A 104 17.65 -6.98 -4.47
CA PRO A 104 17.98 -6.06 -5.56
C PRO A 104 16.82 -5.85 -6.55
N ALA A 105 16.14 -6.93 -6.93
CA ALA A 105 14.99 -6.88 -7.83
C ALA A 105 13.80 -6.15 -7.18
N ILE A 106 13.54 -6.42 -5.89
CA ILE A 106 12.52 -5.74 -5.09
C ILE A 106 12.78 -4.23 -5.03
N ARG A 107 14.01 -3.80 -4.75
CA ARG A 107 14.37 -2.37 -4.70
C ARG A 107 14.21 -1.71 -6.07
N SER A 108 14.71 -2.36 -7.13
CA SER A 108 14.55 -1.88 -8.50
C SER A 108 13.07 -1.72 -8.89
N GLU A 109 12.23 -2.68 -8.53
CA GLU A 109 10.80 -2.63 -8.80
C GLU A 109 10.11 -1.48 -8.04
N ILE A 110 10.43 -1.29 -6.76
CA ILE A 110 9.92 -0.15 -5.98
C ILE A 110 10.32 1.19 -6.63
N VAL A 111 11.57 1.35 -7.07
CA VAL A 111 12.01 2.58 -7.74
C VAL A 111 11.27 2.78 -9.06
N ARG A 112 11.06 1.70 -9.83
CA ARG A 112 10.39 1.73 -11.13
C ARG A 112 8.91 2.07 -11.03
N VAL A 113 8.18 1.51 -10.08
CA VAL A 113 6.71 1.59 -10.02
C VAL A 113 6.15 2.43 -8.88
N GLY A 114 6.98 2.73 -7.87
CA GLY A 114 6.56 3.31 -6.60
C GLY A 114 5.91 2.31 -5.65
N ILE A 115 5.41 2.81 -4.53
CA ILE A 115 4.66 2.05 -3.53
C ILE A 115 3.24 2.60 -3.39
N PRO A 116 2.24 1.80 -2.98
CA PRO A 116 0.89 2.29 -2.73
C PRO A 116 0.85 3.42 -1.68
N ILE A 117 -0.08 4.38 -1.84
CA ILE A 117 -0.24 5.55 -0.93
C ILE A 117 -0.52 5.19 0.54
N GLY A 118 -0.94 3.96 0.79
CA GLY A 118 -1.15 3.44 2.14
C GLY A 118 0.11 2.98 2.84
N ALA A 119 1.22 2.76 2.12
CA ALA A 119 2.48 2.34 2.69
C ALA A 119 3.19 3.51 3.41
N ASP A 120 4.15 3.18 4.26
CA ASP A 120 5.03 4.15 4.92
C ASP A 120 6.20 4.54 3.99
N PRO A 121 6.19 5.74 3.37
CA PRO A 121 7.22 6.12 2.41
C PRO A 121 8.58 6.38 3.06
N ASP A 122 8.63 6.81 4.32
CA ASP A 122 9.89 7.06 5.02
C ASP A 122 10.61 5.75 5.33
N ARG A 123 9.87 4.73 5.74
CA ARG A 123 10.43 3.39 5.94
C ARG A 123 10.93 2.78 4.63
N VAL A 124 10.21 2.94 3.54
CA VAL A 124 10.65 2.47 2.22
C VAL A 124 11.88 3.23 1.75
N ARG A 125 11.93 4.55 1.97
CA ARG A 125 13.11 5.38 1.67
C ARG A 125 14.35 4.83 2.38
N LEU A 126 14.27 4.56 3.68
CA LEU A 126 15.38 3.96 4.45
C LEU A 126 15.79 2.60 3.87
N PHE A 127 14.82 1.75 3.53
CA PHE A 127 15.08 0.44 2.92
C PHE A 127 15.76 0.52 1.54
N LEU A 128 15.44 1.53 0.73
CA LEU A 128 16.13 1.80 -0.53
C LEU A 128 17.55 2.33 -0.27
N SER A 129 17.72 3.24 0.69
CA SER A 129 19.03 3.82 1.05
C SER A 129 20.05 2.82 1.58
N GLU A 130 19.63 1.64 2.03
CA GLU A 130 20.54 0.54 2.41
C GLU A 130 21.48 0.11 1.26
N SER A 131 21.19 0.46 0.00
CA SER A 131 22.11 0.24 -1.13
C SER A 131 23.19 1.31 -1.29
N GLY A 132 23.23 2.33 -0.42
CA GLY A 132 24.20 3.43 -0.48
C GLY A 132 23.79 4.61 -1.36
N THR A 133 22.54 4.67 -1.81
CA THR A 133 22.01 5.81 -2.58
C THR A 133 20.84 6.41 -1.83
N ASP A 134 20.87 7.71 -1.55
CA ASP A 134 19.71 8.35 -0.94
C ASP A 134 18.60 8.63 -1.95
N PHE A 135 17.37 8.54 -1.46
CA PHE A 135 16.17 8.75 -2.25
C PHE A 135 15.31 9.86 -1.66
N ALA A 136 14.69 10.65 -2.52
CA ALA A 136 13.51 11.43 -2.19
C ALA A 136 12.27 10.74 -2.75
N TYR A 137 11.09 11.10 -2.26
CA TYR A 137 9.83 10.65 -2.82
C TYR A 137 8.83 11.78 -3.01
N THR A 138 7.95 11.59 -3.99
CA THR A 138 6.80 12.46 -4.26
C THR A 138 5.55 11.62 -4.42
N VAL A 139 4.37 12.23 -4.26
CA VAL A 139 3.10 11.55 -4.57
C VAL A 139 2.90 11.55 -6.08
N SER A 140 2.46 10.42 -6.65
CA SER A 140 2.14 10.30 -8.07
C SER A 140 1.02 11.27 -8.46
N ALA A 141 0.95 11.63 -9.75
CA ALA A 141 -0.03 12.60 -10.24
C ALA A 141 -1.50 12.19 -9.99
N ASP A 142 -1.78 10.89 -9.95
CA ASP A 142 -3.10 10.32 -9.65
C ASP A 142 -3.36 10.12 -8.15
N GLY A 143 -2.40 10.45 -7.28
CA GLY A 143 -2.49 10.29 -5.83
C GLY A 143 -2.40 8.84 -5.34
N SER A 144 -2.15 7.86 -6.20
CA SER A 144 -2.25 6.44 -5.84
C SER A 144 -0.97 5.86 -5.23
N ARG A 145 0.18 6.53 -5.42
CA ARG A 145 1.50 6.01 -5.05
C ARG A 145 2.46 7.07 -4.53
N TYR A 146 3.50 6.61 -3.83
CA TYR A 146 4.74 7.36 -3.67
C TYR A 146 5.77 6.87 -4.68
N LEU A 147 6.38 7.82 -5.41
CA LEU A 147 7.41 7.58 -6.42
C LEU A 147 8.77 8.00 -5.86
N PHE A 148 9.78 7.16 -6.05
CA PHE A 148 11.13 7.37 -5.50
C PHE A 148 12.11 7.77 -6.59
N ALA A 149 12.91 8.80 -6.33
CA ALA A 149 13.99 9.24 -7.20
C ALA A 149 15.28 9.36 -6.40
N PRO A 150 16.43 8.89 -6.94
CA PRO A 150 17.72 9.15 -6.32
C PRO A 150 17.91 10.66 -6.11
N LEU A 151 18.41 11.04 -4.94
CA LEU A 151 18.99 12.36 -4.78
C LEU A 151 20.25 12.38 -5.63
N SER A 152 20.21 13.13 -6.74
CA SER A 152 21.44 13.39 -7.49
C SER A 152 22.41 14.05 -6.53
N GLU A 153 23.62 13.50 -6.41
CA GLU A 153 24.77 14.25 -5.93
C GLU A 153 24.88 15.47 -6.86
N SER A 154 24.35 16.60 -6.40
CA SER A 154 24.58 17.87 -7.07
C SER A 154 26.06 18.14 -6.91
N ALA A 155 26.81 17.85 -7.98
CA ALA A 155 28.18 18.28 -8.26
C ALA A 155 28.85 19.06 -7.11
N GLU A 156 29.73 18.40 -6.36
CA GLU A 156 30.79 19.08 -5.61
C GLU A 156 31.77 19.73 -6.60
N ASN A 157 31.37 20.85 -7.20
CA ASN A 157 32.28 21.85 -7.73
C ASN A 157 31.53 23.18 -7.86
N GLY A 158 31.47 23.91 -6.74
CA GLY A 158 30.86 25.23 -6.66
C GLY A 158 31.26 25.92 -5.37
N LYS A 159 32.54 26.34 -5.29
CA LYS A 159 33.06 27.25 -4.27
C LYS A 159 32.17 28.49 -4.13
N THR A 160 31.70 28.71 -2.89
CA THR A 160 31.57 29.99 -2.16
C THR A 160 31.38 31.28 -2.96
N ALA A 161 30.25 31.96 -2.73
CA ALA A 161 30.22 33.33 -2.20
C ALA A 161 28.81 33.73 -1.74
N SER A 162 28.71 34.19 -0.49
CA SER A 162 27.58 34.86 0.13
C SER A 162 27.27 36.22 -0.52
N ALA A 163 26.01 36.64 -0.51
CA ALA A 163 25.59 37.97 -0.04
C ALA A 163 24.06 38.06 0.12
N GLN A 164 23.67 38.66 1.24
CA GLN A 164 22.32 39.02 1.70
C GLN A 164 21.74 40.20 0.90
N GLY A 165 20.41 40.40 0.97
CA GLY A 165 19.77 41.64 0.52
C GLY A 165 18.24 41.61 0.43
N ASP A 166 17.59 41.69 1.59
CA ASP A 166 16.35 42.40 1.94
C ASP A 166 15.14 42.62 0.97
N SER A 167 13.98 42.17 1.48
CA SER A 167 12.75 42.94 1.76
C SER A 167 11.61 43.18 0.73
N LEU A 168 10.42 42.74 1.19
CA LEU A 168 9.07 43.36 1.16
C LEU A 168 8.04 43.06 0.03
N ALA A 169 7.03 42.29 0.44
CA ALA A 169 5.57 42.54 0.39
C ALA A 169 4.82 42.69 -0.96
N ALA A 170 3.83 41.81 -1.21
CA ALA A 170 2.39 42.13 -1.10
C ALA A 170 1.48 40.99 -1.62
N SER A 171 0.34 40.84 -0.95
CA SER A 171 -0.76 39.87 -1.13
C SER A 171 -1.42 39.83 -2.52
N ALA A 172 -1.89 38.65 -2.94
CA ALA A 172 -3.22 38.45 -3.55
C ALA A 172 -3.61 36.96 -3.68
N GLN A 173 -4.72 36.57 -3.04
CA GLN A 173 -5.61 35.45 -3.38
C GLN A 173 -6.99 36.05 -3.74
N PRO A 174 -8.00 35.30 -4.22
CA PRO A 174 -8.03 34.07 -5.02
C PRO A 174 -9.05 34.17 -6.20
N ARG A 175 -9.02 33.23 -7.14
CA ARG A 175 -10.09 32.84 -8.11
C ARG A 175 -9.56 31.58 -8.80
N GLY A 176 -10.26 30.48 -9.07
CA GLY A 176 -11.67 30.16 -9.20
C GLY A 176 -11.71 28.88 -10.06
N LYS A 177 -12.37 27.84 -9.55
CA LYS A 177 -12.73 26.52 -10.12
C LYS A 177 -12.56 26.32 -11.64
N ARG A 178 -12.13 25.10 -12.03
CA ARG A 178 -12.95 24.19 -12.86
C ARG A 178 -12.39 22.76 -12.86
N SER A 179 -13.26 21.83 -12.47
CA SER A 179 -13.13 20.39 -12.61
C SER A 179 -13.07 19.96 -14.07
N SER A 180 -12.27 18.95 -14.36
CA SER A 180 -12.41 18.11 -15.56
C SER A 180 -12.31 16.66 -15.12
N SER A 181 -13.47 16.01 -15.03
CA SER A 181 -13.63 14.57 -14.81
C SER A 181 -13.64 13.86 -16.16
N LEU A 182 -12.79 12.85 -16.34
CA LEU A 182 -12.78 11.87 -17.45
C LEU A 182 -11.99 10.65 -16.92
N ASN A 183 -12.40 9.39 -16.99
CA ASN A 183 -13.66 8.73 -17.32
C ASN A 183 -13.63 7.36 -16.62
N VAL A 184 -14.73 7.01 -15.96
CA VAL A 184 -15.06 5.67 -15.46
C VAL A 184 -15.63 4.88 -16.65
N LEU A 185 -15.06 3.72 -16.96
CA LEU A 185 -15.68 2.76 -17.89
C LEU A 185 -16.82 2.06 -17.15
N SER A 186 -18.05 2.46 -17.47
CA SER A 186 -19.26 1.66 -17.30
C SER A 186 -19.67 1.11 -18.67
N SER A 187 -20.02 -0.16 -18.72
CA SER A 187 -20.79 -0.75 -19.81
C SER A 187 -21.92 -1.55 -19.18
N THR A 188 -23.05 -0.85 -19.05
CA THR A 188 -24.45 -1.26 -19.30
C THR A 188 -24.89 -2.70 -18.99
N ASP A 189 -25.79 -2.72 -18.01
CA ASP A 189 -26.97 -3.56 -17.82
C ASP A 189 -27.84 -3.66 -19.09
N GLU A 190 -28.25 -4.87 -19.48
CA GLU A 190 -29.53 -5.12 -20.17
C GLU A 190 -30.34 -6.07 -19.31
N GLY A 191 -31.41 -5.56 -18.69
CA GLY A 191 -32.43 -6.35 -18.05
C GLY A 191 -33.58 -6.68 -19.01
N ILE A 192 -34.11 -7.91 -18.92
CA ILE A 192 -35.49 -8.23 -19.28
C ILE A 192 -36.09 -9.14 -18.18
N GLU A 193 -37.34 -8.81 -17.85
CA GLU A 193 -38.25 -9.08 -16.73
C GLU A 193 -38.61 -10.55 -16.31
N PRO A 194 -39.38 -10.75 -15.20
CA PRO A 194 -39.41 -11.98 -14.41
C PRO A 194 -40.65 -12.91 -14.55
N ALA A 195 -40.41 -14.18 -14.18
CA ALA A 195 -41.26 -15.22 -13.52
C ALA A 195 -42.63 -15.64 -14.10
N PRO A 196 -43.01 -16.93 -13.94
CA PRO A 196 -43.89 -17.22 -12.79
C PRO A 196 -43.67 -18.59 -12.08
N LYS A 197 -44.34 -18.68 -10.93
CA LYS A 197 -44.38 -19.78 -9.93
C LYS A 197 -45.08 -21.05 -10.43
N SER A 198 -44.65 -22.21 -9.92
CA SER A 198 -45.48 -23.39 -9.58
C SER A 198 -44.64 -24.31 -8.68
N ALA A 199 -44.93 -24.44 -7.38
CA ALA A 199 -46.00 -25.23 -6.74
C ALA A 199 -45.77 -26.75 -6.79
N LEU A 200 -45.41 -27.29 -5.61
CA LEU A 200 -45.76 -28.59 -5.03
C LEU A 200 -46.16 -29.74 -5.98
N ARG A 201 -45.35 -30.81 -5.97
CA ARG A 201 -45.71 -32.09 -5.34
C ARG A 201 -44.47 -32.94 -5.10
#